data_AF-A0A5C7VII4-F1
#
_entry.id   AF-A0A5C7VII4-F1
#
_cell.length_a   1.000
_cell.length_b   1.000
_cell.length_c   1.000
_cell.angle_alpha   90.00
_cell.angle_beta   90.00
_cell.angle_gamma   90.00
#
_symmetry.space_group_name_H-M   'P 1'
#
loop_
_entity.id
_entity.type
_entity.pdbx_description
1 polymer ?
#
loop_
_entity_poly.entity_id
_entity_poly.type
_entity_poly.pdbx_seq_one_letter_code
_entity_poly.pdbx_strand_id
1 'polypeptide(L)'
;PDFSVLPGAAEHLTAGIIIAPSLDYMDRAWRDAREHGWSREPIVEMLIPSTLDDSLAPPGAHVASLFCQHVAPQLPGGRSWDDHRDEVADLMIATVDRHAPGFAASVLGRQALSPLDLEREFGLVGGDIFHGALSLNQLFSARPMLGQADYRGAIPGLYLCGAGTHPGGGVTGAPGHNAAQVLIADLG
;
A
#
# COMPACT_ATOMS: atom_id res chain seq x y z
N PRO A 1 -10.27 -11.00 14.60
CA PRO A 1 -8.98 -11.53 15.11
C PRO A 1 -8.90 -11.26 16.61
N ASP A 2 -8.18 -12.10 17.36
CA ASP A 2 -7.94 -11.92 18.79
C ASP A 2 -6.43 -11.79 19.02
N PHE A 3 -5.95 -10.58 19.28
CA PHE A 3 -4.51 -10.29 19.33
C PHE A 3 -3.90 -10.66 20.67
N SER A 4 -2.80 -11.40 20.67
CA SER A 4 -2.13 -11.88 21.89
C SER A 4 -1.66 -10.76 22.83
N VAL A 5 -1.31 -9.59 22.26
CA VAL A 5 -0.85 -8.42 23.02
C VAL A 5 -1.98 -7.53 23.53
N LEU A 6 -3.18 -7.66 22.96
CA LEU A 6 -4.37 -6.92 23.38
C LEU A 6 -5.62 -7.75 23.03
N PRO A 7 -5.98 -8.74 23.86
CA PRO A 7 -7.06 -9.67 23.54
C PRO A 7 -8.46 -9.05 23.63
N GLY A 8 -9.42 -9.68 22.96
CA GLY A 8 -10.84 -9.38 23.00
C GLY A 8 -11.33 -8.45 21.89
N ALA A 9 -12.66 -8.45 21.65
CA ALA A 9 -13.29 -7.56 20.69
C ALA A 9 -13.48 -6.16 21.29
N ALA A 10 -12.56 -5.24 20.99
CA ALA A 10 -12.59 -3.86 21.48
C ALA A 10 -12.23 -2.84 20.38
N GLU A 11 -12.21 -1.55 20.73
CA GLU A 11 -12.00 -0.41 19.83
C GLU A 11 -10.71 -0.52 18.98
N HIS A 12 -9.69 -1.24 19.44
CA HIS A 12 -8.47 -1.45 18.66
C HIS A 12 -8.73 -2.20 17.33
N LEU A 13 -9.84 -2.95 17.22
CA LEU A 13 -10.24 -3.63 15.97
C LEU A 13 -10.94 -2.70 14.97
N THR A 14 -11.35 -1.49 15.38
CA THR A 14 -11.95 -0.48 14.52
C THR A 14 -10.93 0.54 13.99
N ALA A 15 -9.68 0.43 14.43
CA ALA A 15 -8.57 1.31 14.05
C ALA A 15 -7.59 0.62 13.08
N GLY A 16 -6.56 1.37 12.66
CA GLY A 16 -5.40 0.82 11.96
C GLY A 16 -4.54 -0.04 12.88
N ILE A 17 -4.27 -1.28 12.48
CA ILE A 17 -3.45 -2.23 13.23
C ILE A 17 -2.15 -2.44 12.47
N ILE A 18 -1.02 -2.04 13.03
CA ILE A 18 0.29 -2.15 12.39
C ILE A 18 1.13 -3.20 13.12
N ILE A 19 1.53 -4.25 12.40
CA ILE A 19 2.42 -5.29 12.88
C ILE A 19 3.86 -4.92 12.48
N ALA A 20 4.53 -4.17 13.35
CA ALA A 20 5.95 -3.82 13.21
C ALA A 20 6.62 -3.65 14.59
N PRO A 21 6.99 -4.76 15.27
CA PRO A 21 7.33 -4.74 16.69
C PRO A 21 8.52 -3.86 17.11
N SER A 22 9.47 -3.61 16.22
CA SER A 22 10.66 -2.79 16.51
C SER A 22 11.31 -2.24 15.25
N LEU A 23 12.21 -1.26 15.40
CA LEU A 23 13.02 -0.75 14.29
C LEU A 23 13.89 -1.86 13.68
N ASP A 24 14.48 -2.73 14.50
CA ASP A 24 15.28 -3.87 14.02
C ASP A 24 14.44 -4.83 13.18
N TYR A 25 13.16 -5.00 13.51
CA TYR A 25 12.22 -5.79 12.70
C TYR A 25 12.01 -5.15 11.33
N MET A 26 11.73 -3.85 11.29
CA MET A 26 11.53 -3.11 10.03
C MET A 26 12.77 -3.15 9.14
N ASP A 27 13.95 -2.95 9.74
CA ASP A 27 15.23 -2.95 9.05
C ASP A 27 15.59 -4.34 8.50
N ARG A 28 15.35 -5.43 9.26
CA ARG A 28 15.45 -6.80 8.74
C ARG A 28 14.48 -7.05 7.60
N ALA A 29 13.21 -6.64 7.74
CA ALA A 29 12.21 -6.83 6.70
C ALA A 29 12.62 -6.18 5.39
N TRP A 30 13.20 -4.98 5.46
CA TRP A 30 13.72 -4.27 4.30
C TRP A 30 14.92 -4.97 3.66
N ARG A 31 15.87 -5.48 4.46
CA ARG A 31 17.01 -6.23 3.93
C ARG A 31 16.57 -7.52 3.24
N ASP A 32 15.72 -8.31 3.90
CA ASP A 32 15.19 -9.56 3.35
C ASP A 32 14.46 -9.31 2.02
N ALA A 33 13.60 -8.29 1.95
CA ALA A 33 12.90 -7.94 0.72
C ALA A 33 13.86 -7.61 -0.43
N ARG A 34 14.92 -6.85 -0.14
CA ARG A 34 15.94 -6.50 -1.13
C ARG A 34 16.77 -7.69 -1.59
N GLU A 35 17.10 -8.60 -0.69
CA GLU A 35 17.99 -9.74 -0.98
C GLU A 35 17.23 -10.92 -1.61
N HIS A 36 16.02 -11.18 -1.12
CA HIS A 36 15.27 -12.40 -1.40
C HIS A 36 13.95 -12.15 -2.15
N GLY A 37 13.54 -10.89 -2.33
CA GLY A 37 12.33 -10.50 -3.04
C GLY A 37 11.14 -10.20 -2.14
N TRP A 38 11.08 -10.76 -0.93
CA TRP A 38 10.10 -10.38 0.10
C TRP A 38 10.65 -10.71 1.48
N SER A 39 10.15 -10.02 2.51
CA SER A 39 10.50 -10.31 3.90
C SER A 39 9.86 -11.61 4.37
N ARG A 40 10.60 -12.42 5.14
CA ARG A 40 10.04 -13.56 5.92
C ARG A 40 9.22 -13.10 7.13
N GLU A 41 9.48 -11.88 7.58
CA GLU A 41 8.76 -11.19 8.66
C GLU A 41 8.35 -9.79 8.16
N PRO A 42 7.33 -9.70 7.30
CA PRO A 42 6.93 -8.45 6.68
C PRO A 42 6.13 -7.56 7.64
N ILE A 43 6.18 -6.24 7.43
CA ILE A 43 5.23 -5.33 8.05
C ILE A 43 3.88 -5.50 7.37
N VAL A 44 2.84 -5.76 8.19
CA VAL A 44 1.45 -5.81 7.75
C VAL A 44 0.68 -4.73 8.49
N GLU A 45 0.05 -3.83 7.73
CA GLU A 45 -0.96 -2.91 8.24
C GLU A 45 -2.33 -3.46 7.88
N MET A 46 -3.21 -3.61 8.87
CA MET A 46 -4.50 -4.25 8.73
C MET A 46 -5.63 -3.32 9.15
N LEU A 47 -6.71 -3.33 8.37
CA LEU A 47 -7.96 -2.65 8.65
C LEU A 47 -9.12 -3.65 8.55
N ILE A 48 -10.12 -3.53 9.43
CA ILE A 48 -11.34 -4.36 9.40
C ILE A 48 -12.54 -3.42 9.24
N PRO A 49 -12.76 -2.83 8.04
CA PRO A 49 -13.76 -1.77 7.86
C PRO A 49 -15.19 -2.22 8.17
N SER A 50 -15.48 -3.51 8.01
CA SER A 50 -16.78 -4.10 8.40
C SER A 50 -17.12 -4.02 9.90
N THR A 51 -16.19 -3.60 10.75
CA THR A 51 -16.47 -3.28 12.16
C THR A 51 -17.13 -1.90 12.34
N LEU A 52 -16.99 -1.02 11.34
CA LEU A 52 -17.56 0.33 11.31
C LEU A 52 -18.76 0.42 10.37
N ASP A 53 -18.78 -0.36 9.29
CA ASP A 53 -19.85 -0.41 8.29
C ASP A 53 -20.23 -1.87 8.01
N ASP A 54 -21.33 -2.32 8.61
CA ASP A 54 -21.82 -3.70 8.50
C ASP A 54 -22.35 -4.05 7.12
N SER A 55 -22.53 -3.08 6.21
CA SER A 55 -22.93 -3.35 4.83
C SER A 55 -21.82 -3.98 3.98
N LEU A 56 -20.57 -3.93 4.46
CA LEU A 56 -19.39 -4.45 3.75
C LEU A 56 -19.24 -5.97 3.85
N ALA A 57 -19.98 -6.65 4.73
CA ALA A 57 -19.90 -8.09 4.90
C ALA A 57 -21.26 -8.69 5.29
N PRO A 58 -21.55 -9.96 4.95
CA PRO A 58 -22.71 -10.66 5.49
C PRO A 58 -22.68 -10.73 7.03
N PRO A 59 -23.83 -10.87 7.70
CA PRO A 59 -23.89 -11.02 9.15
C PRO A 59 -22.99 -12.15 9.66
N GLY A 60 -22.17 -11.86 10.66
CA GLY A 60 -21.22 -12.81 11.26
C GLY A 60 -19.90 -12.99 10.48
N ALA A 61 -19.71 -12.28 9.38
CA ALA A 61 -18.46 -12.24 8.62
C ALA A 61 -17.83 -10.84 8.68
N HIS A 62 -16.55 -10.77 8.35
CA HIS A 62 -15.80 -9.52 8.26
C HIS A 62 -14.92 -9.50 7.01
N VAL A 63 -14.74 -8.31 6.44
CA VAL A 63 -13.69 -8.04 5.47
C VAL A 63 -12.52 -7.40 6.20
N ALA A 64 -11.32 -7.97 6.00
CA ALA A 64 -10.06 -7.41 6.46
C ALA A 64 -9.19 -7.06 5.24
N SER A 65 -8.68 -5.83 5.20
CA SER A 65 -7.72 -5.37 4.21
C SER A 65 -6.33 -5.37 4.83
N LEU A 66 -5.36 -5.98 4.13
CA LEU A 66 -3.98 -6.08 4.57
C LEU A 66 -3.12 -5.30 3.58
N PHE A 67 -2.55 -4.20 4.03
CA PHE A 67 -1.49 -3.50 3.31
C PHE A 67 -0.14 -4.12 3.68
N CYS A 68 0.35 -4.94 2.74
CA CYS A 68 1.55 -5.76 2.90
C CYS A 68 2.78 -5.04 2.36
N GLN A 69 3.71 -4.70 3.24
CA GLN A 69 4.93 -3.97 2.89
C GLN A 69 6.14 -4.92 2.78
N HIS A 70 7.29 -4.39 2.34
CA HIS A 70 8.56 -5.12 2.27
C HIS A 70 8.52 -6.29 1.26
N VAL A 71 8.10 -5.97 0.04
CA VAL A 71 8.19 -6.82 -1.14
C VAL A 71 8.93 -6.08 -2.25
N ALA A 72 9.72 -6.78 -3.05
CA ALA A 72 10.41 -6.23 -4.19
C ALA A 72 9.51 -6.26 -5.44
N PRO A 73 9.39 -5.17 -6.20
CA PRO A 73 8.59 -5.17 -7.43
C PRO A 73 9.12 -6.15 -8.48
N GLN A 74 10.44 -6.31 -8.57
CA GLN A 74 11.09 -7.35 -9.37
C GLN A 74 11.76 -8.36 -8.46
N LEU A 75 11.42 -9.63 -8.63
CA LEU A 75 11.98 -10.70 -7.81
C LEU A 75 13.40 -11.09 -8.30
N PRO A 76 14.33 -11.42 -7.38
CA PRO A 76 15.65 -11.92 -7.73
C PRO A 76 15.59 -13.21 -8.55
N GLY A 77 16.58 -13.40 -9.42
CA GLY A 77 16.75 -14.62 -10.21
C GLY A 77 15.75 -14.79 -11.36
N GLY A 78 15.06 -13.72 -11.78
CA GLY A 78 14.10 -13.76 -12.89
C GLY A 78 12.77 -14.43 -12.54
N ARG A 79 12.48 -14.62 -11.25
CA ARG A 79 11.20 -15.14 -10.76
C ARG A 79 10.07 -14.16 -11.07
N SER A 80 8.86 -14.68 -11.27
CA SER A 80 7.67 -13.87 -11.54
C SER A 80 6.75 -13.81 -10.33
N TRP A 81 6.09 -12.66 -10.15
CA TRP A 81 5.00 -12.53 -9.17
C TRP A 81 3.79 -13.39 -9.53
N ASP A 82 3.61 -13.76 -10.80
CA ASP A 82 2.57 -14.71 -11.22
C ASP A 82 2.73 -16.08 -10.51
N ASP A 83 3.96 -16.47 -10.19
CA ASP A 83 4.27 -17.77 -9.57
C ASP A 83 4.30 -17.71 -8.03
N HIS A 84 4.56 -16.52 -7.45
CA HIS A 84 4.84 -16.35 -6.02
C HIS A 84 3.80 -15.53 -5.25
N ARG A 85 2.79 -14.95 -5.91
CA ARG A 85 1.75 -14.14 -5.25
C ARG A 85 1.08 -14.87 -4.09
N ASP A 86 0.62 -16.09 -4.33
CA ASP A 86 -0.15 -16.83 -3.33
C ASP A 86 0.74 -17.30 -2.17
N GLU A 87 1.99 -17.68 -2.44
CA GLU A 87 3.00 -18.00 -1.41
C GLU A 87 3.23 -16.80 -0.48
N VAL A 88 3.39 -15.60 -1.04
CA VAL A 88 3.59 -14.39 -0.24
C VAL A 88 2.29 -14.01 0.48
N ALA A 89 1.11 -14.19 -0.13
CA ALA A 89 -0.16 -13.96 0.56
C ALA A 89 -0.35 -14.90 1.76
N ASP A 90 0.02 -16.18 1.64
CA ASP A 90 0.04 -17.14 2.74
C ASP A 90 0.97 -16.68 3.87
N LEU A 91 2.15 -16.17 3.53
CA LEU A 91 3.11 -15.62 4.49
C LEU A 91 2.56 -14.39 5.24
N MET A 92 1.85 -13.50 4.55
CA MET A 92 1.24 -12.32 5.15
C MET A 92 0.13 -12.71 6.14
N ILE A 93 -0.72 -13.67 5.77
CA ILE A 93 -1.77 -14.22 6.64
C ILE A 93 -1.15 -14.92 7.85
N ALA A 94 -0.11 -15.75 7.63
CA ALA A 94 0.61 -16.41 8.71
C ALA A 94 1.31 -15.40 9.65
N THR A 95 1.72 -14.24 9.12
CA THR A 95 2.28 -13.16 9.93
C THR A 95 1.23 -12.55 10.85
N VAL A 96 0.02 -12.28 10.34
CA VAL A 96 -1.09 -11.86 11.20
C VAL A 96 -1.45 -12.94 12.22
N ASP A 97 -1.50 -14.22 11.82
CA ASP A 97 -1.86 -15.35 12.68
C ASP A 97 -0.89 -15.53 13.86
N ARG A 98 0.42 -15.28 13.68
CA ARG A 98 1.38 -15.27 14.80
C ARG A 98 1.03 -14.25 15.88
N HIS A 99 0.41 -13.13 15.50
CA HIS A 99 -0.01 -12.08 16.43
C HIS A 99 -1.46 -12.22 16.88
N ALA A 100 -2.31 -12.87 16.08
CA ALA A 100 -3.71 -13.16 16.37
C ALA A 100 -4.04 -14.62 16.03
N PRO A 101 -3.68 -15.58 16.91
CA PRO A 101 -3.85 -17.01 16.62
C PRO A 101 -5.27 -17.39 16.23
N GLY A 102 -5.41 -18.15 15.14
CA GLY A 102 -6.70 -18.54 14.58
C GLY A 102 -7.20 -17.60 13.49
N PHE A 103 -6.51 -16.48 13.22
CA PHE A 103 -6.81 -15.62 12.08
C PHE A 103 -6.74 -16.39 10.76
N ALA A 104 -5.68 -17.16 10.51
CA ALA A 104 -5.53 -17.93 9.27
C ALA A 104 -6.69 -18.92 9.07
N ALA A 105 -7.11 -19.60 10.14
CA ALA A 105 -8.24 -20.53 10.11
C ALA A 105 -9.60 -19.84 9.90
N SER A 106 -9.70 -18.54 10.18
CA SER A 106 -10.92 -17.73 9.99
C SER A 106 -11.09 -17.19 8.55
N VAL A 107 -10.05 -17.28 7.72
CA VAL A 107 -10.09 -16.74 6.34
C VAL A 107 -10.95 -17.64 5.46
N LEU A 108 -12.14 -17.14 5.07
CA LEU A 108 -13.08 -17.84 4.19
C LEU A 108 -12.73 -17.71 2.70
N GLY A 109 -12.01 -16.65 2.35
CA GLY A 109 -11.58 -16.34 0.99
C GLY A 109 -10.63 -15.14 1.00
N ARG A 110 -9.83 -15.00 -0.04
CA ARG A 110 -8.90 -13.88 -0.20
C ARG A 110 -8.82 -13.42 -1.66
N GLN A 111 -8.50 -12.14 -1.83
CA GLN A 111 -7.94 -11.60 -3.06
C GLN A 111 -6.55 -11.06 -2.72
N ALA A 112 -5.53 -11.50 -3.46
CA ALA A 112 -4.17 -11.00 -3.32
C ALA A 112 -3.81 -10.22 -4.58
N LEU A 113 -3.14 -9.08 -4.41
CA LEU A 113 -2.62 -8.25 -5.49
C LEU A 113 -1.13 -8.05 -5.25
N SER A 114 -0.30 -8.67 -6.07
CA SER A 114 1.14 -8.47 -6.08
C SER A 114 1.50 -7.13 -6.73
N PRO A 115 2.76 -6.65 -6.62
CA PRO A 115 3.21 -5.50 -7.39
C PRO A 115 2.93 -5.60 -8.89
N LEU A 116 3.03 -6.81 -9.47
CA LEU A 116 2.74 -7.05 -10.87
C LEU A 116 1.24 -6.98 -11.20
N ASP A 117 0.38 -7.46 -10.30
CA ASP A 117 -1.08 -7.34 -10.47
C ASP A 117 -1.50 -5.87 -10.40
N LEU A 118 -0.96 -5.12 -9.41
CA LEU A 118 -1.22 -3.70 -9.26
C LEU A 118 -0.77 -2.89 -10.49
N GLU A 119 0.36 -3.25 -11.10
CA GLU A 119 0.81 -2.65 -12.35
C GLU A 119 -0.14 -2.95 -13.51
N ARG A 120 -0.55 -4.21 -13.67
CA ARG A 120 -1.43 -4.64 -14.78
C ARG A 120 -2.84 -4.11 -14.67
N GLU A 121 -3.42 -4.09 -13.47
CA GLU A 121 -4.82 -3.73 -13.25
C GLU A 121 -5.02 -2.21 -13.14
N PHE A 122 -4.10 -1.52 -12.47
CA PHE A 122 -4.26 -0.11 -12.13
C PHE A 122 -3.21 0.81 -12.78
N GLY A 123 -2.23 0.26 -13.50
CA GLY A 123 -1.14 1.05 -14.06
C GLY A 123 -0.13 1.54 -13.01
N LEU A 124 -0.12 0.93 -11.82
CA LEU A 124 0.83 1.25 -10.75
C LEU A 124 2.17 0.60 -11.08
N VAL A 125 3.04 1.29 -11.82
CA VAL A 125 4.37 0.76 -12.19
C VAL A 125 5.13 0.30 -10.94
N GLY A 126 5.56 -0.97 -10.92
CA GLY A 126 6.18 -1.62 -9.78
C GLY A 126 5.28 -1.74 -8.53
N GLY A 127 3.97 -1.60 -8.67
CA GLY A 127 3.02 -1.53 -7.55
C GLY A 127 3.14 -0.25 -6.71
N ASP A 128 3.82 0.80 -7.20
CA ASP A 128 4.04 2.02 -6.42
C ASP A 128 2.80 2.92 -6.41
N ILE A 129 2.09 2.93 -5.28
CA ILE A 129 0.91 3.78 -5.04
C ILE A 129 1.21 5.28 -5.05
N PHE A 130 2.48 5.68 -4.93
CA PHE A 130 2.88 7.07 -5.04
C PHE A 130 3.17 7.47 -6.49
N HIS A 131 3.23 6.52 -7.43
CA HIS A 131 3.57 6.76 -8.85
C HIS A 131 4.94 7.46 -9.01
N GLY A 132 5.94 7.03 -8.24
CA GLY A 132 7.28 7.58 -8.23
C GLY A 132 7.82 7.72 -6.82
N ALA A 133 9.13 7.50 -6.66
CA ALA A 133 9.77 7.44 -5.35
C ALA A 133 9.61 8.76 -4.57
N LEU A 134 9.70 8.64 -3.24
CA LEU A 134 9.66 9.76 -2.29
C LEU A 134 11.08 10.09 -1.80
N SER A 135 12.05 10.10 -2.71
CA SER A 135 13.42 10.53 -2.43
C SER A 135 13.54 12.05 -2.48
N LEU A 136 14.60 12.62 -1.90
CA LEU A 136 14.82 14.08 -1.87
C LEU A 136 14.78 14.74 -3.27
N ASN A 137 15.20 14.01 -4.31
CA ASN A 137 15.18 14.47 -5.70
C ASN A 137 13.86 14.20 -6.45
N GLN A 138 12.84 13.65 -5.78
CA GLN A 138 11.49 13.40 -6.32
C GLN A 138 10.38 13.89 -5.36
N LEU A 139 10.72 14.90 -4.54
CA LEU A 139 9.82 15.61 -3.64
C LEU A 139 9.77 17.10 -3.97
N PHE A 140 8.74 17.79 -3.48
CA PHE A 140 8.55 19.24 -3.67
C PHE A 140 8.68 19.67 -5.13
N SER A 141 9.49 20.69 -5.41
CA SER A 141 9.73 21.27 -6.73
C SER A 141 10.34 20.30 -7.74
N ALA A 142 10.82 19.13 -7.29
CA ALA A 142 11.39 18.10 -8.13
C ALA A 142 10.40 16.96 -8.45
N ARG A 143 9.11 17.06 -8.04
CA ARG A 143 8.08 16.05 -8.32
C ARG A 143 7.08 16.55 -9.39
N PRO A 144 6.90 15.86 -10.53
CA PRO A 144 7.58 14.62 -10.92
C PRO A 144 9.03 14.84 -11.42
N MET A 145 9.33 16.05 -11.89
CA MET A 145 10.67 16.49 -12.28
C MET A 145 10.79 18.01 -12.13
N LEU A 146 12.02 18.52 -12.07
CA LEU A 146 12.28 19.95 -12.03
C LEU A 146 11.65 20.65 -13.25
N GLY A 147 10.91 21.73 -12.98
CA GLY A 147 10.20 22.51 -14.00
C GLY A 147 8.77 22.04 -14.30
N GLN A 148 8.27 20.99 -13.64
CA GLN A 148 6.89 20.50 -13.78
C GLN A 148 6.16 20.30 -12.44
N ALA A 149 6.71 20.85 -11.37
CA ALA A 149 6.07 20.80 -10.04
C ALA A 149 4.98 21.86 -9.85
N ASP A 150 4.79 22.76 -10.83
CA ASP A 150 3.74 23.77 -10.86
C ASP A 150 2.47 23.29 -11.58
N TYR A 151 2.31 21.96 -11.71
CA TYR A 151 1.13 21.29 -12.26
C TYR A 151 0.94 21.43 -13.78
N ARG A 152 1.79 22.20 -14.47
CA ARG A 152 1.76 22.28 -15.94
C ARG A 152 2.62 21.18 -16.55
N GLY A 153 2.10 20.51 -17.57
CA GLY A 153 2.82 19.50 -18.34
C GLY A 153 3.76 20.12 -19.37
N ALA A 154 4.57 19.26 -20.02
CA ALA A 154 5.45 19.69 -21.12
C ALA A 154 4.70 20.19 -22.36
N ILE A 155 3.42 19.82 -22.49
CA ILE A 155 2.56 20.17 -23.63
C ILE A 155 1.60 21.27 -23.16
N PRO A 156 1.49 22.42 -23.85
CA PRO A 156 0.53 23.45 -23.52
C PRO A 156 -0.90 22.88 -23.43
N GLY A 157 -1.60 23.20 -22.33
CA GLY A 157 -2.95 22.68 -22.06
C GLY A 157 -3.00 21.30 -21.41
N LEU A 158 -1.87 20.64 -21.19
CA LEU A 158 -1.78 19.42 -20.37
C LEU A 158 -1.42 19.77 -18.93
N TYR A 159 -2.15 19.22 -17.96
CA TYR A 159 -1.91 19.43 -16.54
C TYR A 159 -1.66 18.11 -15.81
N LEU A 160 -0.89 18.17 -14.73
CA LEU A 160 -0.48 17.02 -13.93
C LEU A 160 -1.17 17.07 -12.56
N CYS A 161 -1.95 16.05 -12.23
CA CYS A 161 -2.90 16.10 -11.11
C CYS A 161 -2.97 14.83 -10.24
N GLY A 162 -2.07 13.87 -10.47
CA GLY A 162 -2.09 12.54 -9.83
C GLY A 162 -1.11 12.39 -8.67
N ALA A 163 -1.07 11.21 -8.05
CA ALA A 163 -0.16 10.87 -6.94
C ALA A 163 1.33 11.09 -7.26
N GLY A 164 1.70 11.00 -8.54
CA GLY A 164 3.04 11.29 -9.04
C GLY A 164 3.43 12.78 -9.05
N THR A 165 2.55 13.68 -8.63
CA THR A 165 2.78 15.12 -8.58
C THR A 165 2.76 15.66 -7.15
N HIS A 166 3.38 16.81 -6.92
CA HIS A 166 3.40 17.44 -5.59
C HIS A 166 1.95 17.70 -5.10
N PRO A 167 1.62 17.51 -3.80
CA PRO A 167 2.46 17.07 -2.69
C PRO A 167 2.78 15.56 -2.63
N GLY A 168 2.09 14.73 -3.40
CA GLY A 168 2.30 13.29 -3.46
C GLY A 168 1.00 12.50 -3.36
N GLY A 169 1.12 11.18 -3.26
CA GLY A 169 0.00 10.26 -3.04
C GLY A 169 -0.58 10.29 -1.62
N GLY A 170 -1.34 9.24 -1.27
CA GLY A 170 -1.98 9.12 0.05
C GLY A 170 -3.44 9.63 0.10
N VAL A 171 -4.16 9.58 -1.03
CA VAL A 171 -5.61 9.90 -1.12
C VAL A 171 -5.96 11.31 -0.58
N THR A 172 -5.02 12.25 -0.64
CA THR A 172 -5.21 13.60 -0.09
C THR A 172 -6.13 14.48 -0.94
N GLY A 173 -6.29 14.16 -2.23
CA GLY A 173 -6.96 15.01 -3.22
C GLY A 173 -6.18 16.30 -3.57
N ALA A 174 -5.07 16.58 -2.88
CA ALA A 174 -4.33 17.83 -3.02
C ALA A 174 -3.70 18.03 -4.40
N PRO A 175 -3.07 17.03 -5.05
CA PRO A 175 -2.53 17.23 -6.39
C PRO A 175 -3.60 17.61 -7.42
N GLY A 176 -4.77 16.96 -7.33
CA GLY A 176 -5.93 17.27 -8.17
C GLY A 176 -6.48 18.67 -7.94
N HIS A 177 -6.67 19.04 -6.67
CA HIS A 177 -7.11 20.38 -6.30
C HIS A 177 -6.17 21.47 -6.82
N ASN A 178 -4.86 21.31 -6.60
CA ASN A 178 -3.88 22.30 -7.01
C ASN A 178 -3.78 22.44 -8.53
N ALA A 179 -3.78 21.33 -9.26
CA ALA A 179 -3.81 21.35 -10.72
C ALA A 179 -5.06 22.07 -11.26
N ALA A 180 -6.22 21.86 -10.64
CA ALA A 180 -7.44 22.56 -11.02
C ALA A 180 -7.34 24.08 -10.80
N GLN A 181 -6.72 24.53 -9.70
CA GLN A 181 -6.50 25.98 -9.47
C GLN A 181 -5.59 26.59 -10.55
N VAL A 182 -4.53 25.89 -10.95
CA VAL A 182 -3.64 26.35 -12.02
C VAL A 182 -4.36 26.38 -13.38
N LEU A 183 -5.15 25.35 -13.69
CA LEU A 183 -5.95 25.31 -14.91
C LEU A 183 -6.95 26.46 -14.97
N ILE A 184 -7.65 26.76 -13.88
CA ILE A 184 -8.59 27.89 -13.83
C ILE A 184 -7.85 29.20 -14.09
N ALA A 185 -6.70 29.41 -13.45
CA ALA A 185 -5.90 30.63 -13.66
C ALA A 185 -5.43 30.79 -15.12
N ASP A 186 -5.13 29.71 -15.81
CA ASP A 186 -4.69 29.73 -17.21
C ASP A 186 -5.85 29.95 -18.20
N LEU A 187 -7.10 29.62 -17.83
CA LEU A 187 -8.28 29.81 -18.67
C LEU A 187 -8.93 31.19 -18.55
N GLY A 188 -8.64 31.95 -17.49
CA GLY A 188 -9.23 33.27 -17.20
C GLY A 188 -10.61 33.20 -16.55
#